data_AF-A0AAW8FW33-F1
#
_entry.id   AF-A0AAW8FW33-F1
#
_cell.length_a   1.000
_cell.length_b   1.000
_cell.length_c   1.000
_cell.angle_alpha   90.00
_cell.angle_beta   90.00
_cell.angle_gamma   90.00
#
_symmetry.space_group_name_H-M   'P 1'
#
loop_
_entity.id
_entity.type
_entity.pdbx_description
1 polymer ?
#
loop_
_entity_poly.entity_id
_entity_poly.type
_entity_poly.pdbx_seq_one_letter_code
_entity_poly.pdbx_strand_id
1 'polypeptide(L)'
;MKIVSISKTVAAVLALTILFLTSCERDDIIRPKDVTAVGGQYSGELNVTGTATKKYSTKFAIGGVGIELGQMPLDEIIPLVIKDSQQAQTALAKTPFGLLKMDYSAVSTESGIINVFATPEQMKFDVLEDGKTKNVNVSFNVTSQPVYSISKKTINFEVQATQISVDGKVVASSPIHFKFVQCKNLSAK
;
A
#
# COMPACT_ATOMS: atom_id res chain seq x y z
N MET A 1 -69.99 23.49 48.09
CA MET A 1 -70.13 22.29 47.25
C MET A 1 -69.72 22.69 45.83
N LYS A 2 -68.67 22.02 45.29
CA LYS A 2 -68.21 21.91 43.88
C LYS A 2 -67.98 23.20 43.07
N ILE A 3 -66.74 23.70 43.02
CA ILE A 3 -65.62 23.40 42.07
C ILE A 3 -65.70 24.25 40.79
N VAL A 4 -64.74 25.18 40.70
CA VAL A 4 -64.40 26.00 39.53
C VAL A 4 -63.77 25.11 38.46
N SER A 5 -64.25 25.17 37.22
CA SER A 5 -63.70 24.44 36.07
C SER A 5 -63.24 25.42 34.98
N ILE A 6 -62.02 25.93 35.15
CA ILE A 6 -61.28 26.63 34.11
C ILE A 6 -60.36 25.58 33.46
N SER A 7 -60.68 25.14 32.24
CA SER A 7 -59.80 24.32 31.39
C SER A 7 -59.80 24.96 30.01
N LYS A 8 -58.83 25.83 29.70
CA LYS A 8 -57.55 25.47 29.07
C LYS A 8 -57.73 24.59 27.83
N THR A 9 -58.31 25.15 26.78
CA THR A 9 -58.41 24.51 25.45
C THR A 9 -57.83 25.39 24.35
N VAL A 10 -56.66 26.00 24.59
CA VAL A 10 -55.81 26.59 23.54
C VAL A 10 -54.34 26.42 23.95
N ALA A 11 -53.87 25.17 24.06
CA ALA A 11 -52.46 24.84 24.30
C ALA A 11 -52.16 23.40 23.86
N ALA A 12 -52.72 22.96 22.73
CA ALA A 12 -52.65 21.55 22.32
C ALA A 12 -52.50 21.36 20.79
N VAL A 13 -51.73 22.21 20.10
CA VAL A 13 -51.13 21.87 18.79
C VAL A 13 -49.82 22.64 18.59
N LEU A 14 -48.94 22.64 19.59
CA LEU A 14 -47.55 23.14 19.45
C LEU A 14 -46.59 22.33 20.33
N ALA A 15 -46.80 21.02 20.38
CA ALA A 15 -45.99 20.08 21.16
C ALA A 15 -45.74 18.77 20.39
N LEU A 16 -45.63 18.85 19.05
CA LEU A 16 -45.36 17.70 18.18
C LEU A 16 -44.04 17.81 17.40
N THR A 17 -43.05 18.54 17.94
CA THR A 17 -41.77 18.75 17.26
C THR A 17 -40.57 18.56 18.18
N ILE A 18 -40.56 17.57 19.07
CA ILE A 18 -39.32 17.23 19.81
C ILE A 18 -39.24 15.78 20.31
N LEU A 19 -39.79 14.82 19.56
CA LEU A 19 -39.61 13.40 19.87
C LEU A 19 -38.95 12.68 18.69
N PHE A 20 -37.66 12.42 18.89
CA PHE A 20 -36.85 11.35 18.30
C PHE A 20 -36.44 11.50 16.83
N LEU A 21 -35.72 12.57 16.51
CA LEU A 21 -34.48 12.40 15.75
C LEU A 21 -33.36 12.07 16.75
N THR A 22 -33.40 10.89 17.38
CA THR A 22 -32.14 10.21 17.65
C THR A 22 -31.70 9.65 16.31
N SER A 23 -31.26 10.55 15.43
CA SER A 23 -30.21 10.16 14.52
C SER A 23 -29.11 9.69 15.45
N CYS A 24 -28.95 8.38 15.58
CA CYS A 24 -27.61 7.86 15.78
C CYS A 24 -26.87 8.35 14.54
N GLU A 25 -26.37 9.59 14.58
CA GLU A 25 -25.06 9.84 14.04
C GLU A 25 -24.24 8.70 14.62
N ARG A 26 -24.03 7.67 13.78
CA ARG A 26 -22.81 6.92 13.89
C ARG A 26 -21.77 8.01 13.67
N ASP A 27 -21.40 8.64 14.76
CA ASP A 27 -20.09 9.21 14.90
C ASP A 27 -19.20 8.02 14.60
N ASP A 28 -18.78 7.92 13.34
CA ASP A 28 -17.65 7.13 12.93
C ASP A 28 -16.43 7.80 13.56
N ILE A 29 -16.39 7.83 14.89
CA ILE A 29 -15.26 8.28 15.70
C ILE A 29 -14.14 7.37 15.25
N ILE A 30 -13.26 7.91 14.42
CA ILE A 30 -12.05 7.26 13.95
C ILE A 30 -11.32 6.74 15.17
N ARG A 31 -11.23 5.42 15.31
CA ARG A 31 -10.54 4.83 16.44
C ARG A 31 -9.09 4.62 16.02
N PRO A 32 -8.10 4.96 16.87
CA PRO A 32 -6.70 4.63 16.61
C PRO A 32 -6.47 3.16 16.22
N LYS A 33 -7.35 2.26 16.68
CA LYS A 33 -7.37 0.84 16.32
C LYS A 33 -7.54 0.59 14.81
N ASP A 34 -8.24 1.47 14.09
CA ASP A 34 -8.53 1.29 12.66
C ASP A 34 -7.26 1.53 11.85
N VAL A 35 -6.47 2.55 12.19
CA VAL A 35 -5.14 2.80 11.59
C VAL A 35 -4.17 1.64 11.88
N THR A 36 -4.24 1.03 13.06
CA THR A 36 -3.40 -0.14 13.37
C THR A 36 -3.78 -1.39 12.56
N ALA A 37 -4.97 -1.44 11.95
CA ALA A 37 -5.41 -2.59 11.15
C ALA A 37 -4.63 -2.77 9.84
N VAL A 38 -3.89 -1.74 9.40
CA VAL A 38 -2.98 -1.82 8.25
C VAL A 38 -1.73 -2.65 8.58
N GLY A 39 -1.38 -2.80 9.86
CA GLY A 39 -0.25 -3.62 10.26
C GLY A 39 -0.50 -5.11 10.00
N GLY A 40 0.52 -5.82 9.52
CA GLY A 40 0.46 -7.27 9.35
C GLY A 40 1.31 -7.82 8.23
N GLN A 41 1.15 -9.13 8.01
CA GLN A 41 1.74 -9.86 6.90
C GLN A 41 0.75 -9.91 5.74
N TYR A 42 1.20 -9.65 4.54
CA TYR A 42 0.38 -9.57 3.34
C TYR A 42 0.82 -10.61 2.31
N SER A 43 -0.14 -11.14 1.55
CA SER A 43 0.14 -11.96 0.37
C SER A 43 -0.84 -11.68 -0.76
N GLY A 44 -0.35 -11.65 -1.99
CA GLY A 44 -1.18 -11.38 -3.17
C GLY A 44 -0.46 -11.61 -4.48
N GLU A 45 -0.92 -10.93 -5.52
CA GLU A 45 -0.33 -10.94 -6.86
C GLU A 45 0.51 -9.67 -7.07
N LEU A 46 1.71 -9.85 -7.62
CA LEU A 46 2.55 -8.77 -8.14
C LEU A 46 2.59 -8.89 -9.67
N ASN A 47 2.12 -7.86 -10.35
CA ASN A 47 2.26 -7.71 -11.80
C ASN A 47 3.46 -6.80 -12.08
N VAL A 48 4.45 -7.32 -12.79
CA VAL A 48 5.62 -6.54 -13.23
C VAL A 48 5.47 -6.27 -14.71
N THR A 49 5.49 -5.00 -15.10
CA THR A 49 5.36 -4.57 -16.50
C THR A 49 6.59 -3.76 -16.88
N GLY A 50 7.42 -4.35 -17.74
CA GLY A 50 8.59 -3.72 -18.37
C GLY A 50 8.60 -4.04 -19.86
N THR A 51 9.52 -4.92 -20.28
CA THR A 51 9.56 -5.44 -21.66
C THR A 51 8.39 -6.39 -21.96
N ALA A 52 7.96 -7.14 -20.95
CA ALA A 52 6.77 -7.97 -20.93
C ALA A 52 6.01 -7.77 -19.62
N THR A 53 4.78 -8.29 -19.55
CA THR A 53 4.05 -8.38 -18.27
C THR A 53 4.21 -9.77 -17.69
N LYS A 54 4.70 -9.85 -16.45
CA LYS A 54 4.89 -11.08 -15.70
C LYS A 54 4.14 -11.01 -14.37
N LYS A 55 3.70 -12.18 -13.90
CA LYS A 55 2.92 -12.32 -12.66
C LYS A 55 3.71 -13.12 -11.64
N TYR A 56 3.73 -12.64 -10.40
CA TYR A 56 4.37 -13.31 -9.27
C TYR A 56 3.40 -13.42 -8.10
N SER A 57 3.57 -14.46 -7.30
CA SER A 57 3.08 -14.40 -5.94
C SER A 57 4.01 -13.50 -5.13
N THR A 58 3.44 -12.62 -4.31
CA THR A 58 4.22 -11.73 -3.45
C THR A 58 3.80 -11.88 -2.00
N LYS A 59 4.75 -11.64 -1.11
CA LYS A 59 4.56 -11.52 0.34
C LYS A 59 5.36 -10.34 0.85
N PHE A 60 4.78 -9.59 1.75
CA PHE A 60 5.42 -8.44 2.38
C PHE A 60 4.83 -8.15 3.75
N ALA A 61 5.51 -7.33 4.53
CA ALA A 61 5.06 -6.92 5.85
C ALA A 61 4.82 -5.42 5.88
N ILE A 62 3.80 -5.00 6.64
CA ILE A 62 3.63 -3.62 7.08
C ILE A 62 3.71 -3.63 8.60
N GLY A 63 4.64 -2.86 9.18
CA GLY A 63 4.87 -2.79 10.62
C GLY A 63 5.32 -1.41 11.06
N GLY A 64 5.64 -1.23 12.35
CA GLY A 64 5.98 0.10 12.89
C GLY A 64 7.21 0.78 12.29
N VAL A 65 8.02 0.04 11.51
CA VAL A 65 9.24 0.54 10.85
C VAL A 65 9.04 0.82 9.35
N GLY A 66 7.89 0.51 8.77
CA GLY A 66 7.65 0.69 7.33
C GLY A 66 6.96 -0.48 6.64
N ILE A 67 6.96 -0.43 5.31
CA ILE A 67 6.55 -1.51 4.41
C ILE A 67 7.83 -2.18 3.87
N GLU A 68 7.96 -3.49 4.04
CA GLU A 68 9.13 -4.25 3.58
C GLU A 68 8.75 -5.30 2.53
N LEU A 69 9.22 -5.10 1.31
CA LEU A 69 9.02 -5.95 0.14
C LEU A 69 10.30 -6.75 -0.13
N GLY A 70 10.46 -7.89 0.55
CA GLY A 70 11.70 -8.69 0.50
C GLY A 70 11.88 -9.59 -0.74
N GLN A 71 10.87 -9.68 -1.60
CA GLN A 71 10.88 -10.53 -2.81
C GLN A 71 10.56 -9.73 -4.07
N MET A 72 11.21 -8.56 -4.24
CA MET A 72 11.07 -7.78 -5.47
C MET A 72 11.83 -8.47 -6.61
N PRO A 73 11.17 -8.97 -7.66
CA PRO A 73 11.85 -9.66 -8.75
C PRO A 73 12.75 -8.70 -9.53
N LEU A 74 13.94 -9.17 -9.88
CA LEU A 74 14.97 -8.38 -10.57
C LEU A 74 15.13 -8.73 -12.04
N ASP A 75 14.25 -9.54 -12.61
CA ASP A 75 14.38 -10.08 -13.97
C ASP A 75 14.09 -9.07 -15.09
N GLU A 76 13.40 -7.96 -14.80
CA GLU A 76 13.32 -6.80 -15.70
C GLU A 76 14.44 -5.77 -15.44
N ILE A 77 15.17 -5.87 -14.31
CA ILE A 77 16.21 -4.90 -13.91
C ILE A 77 17.61 -5.39 -14.31
N ILE A 78 17.94 -6.65 -13.99
CA ILE A 78 19.26 -7.24 -14.23
C ILE A 78 19.68 -7.18 -15.72
N PRO A 79 18.81 -7.49 -16.70
CA PRO A 79 19.17 -7.38 -18.12
C PRO A 79 19.42 -5.94 -18.59
N LEU A 80 18.98 -4.92 -17.85
CA LEU A 80 19.26 -3.53 -18.18
C LEU A 80 20.67 -3.13 -17.75
N VAL A 81 21.13 -3.67 -16.61
CA VAL A 81 22.42 -3.36 -16.00
C VAL A 81 23.56 -4.22 -16.56
N ILE A 82 23.31 -5.49 -16.87
CA ILE A 82 24.29 -6.40 -17.49
C ILE A 82 23.89 -6.63 -18.95
N LYS A 83 24.74 -6.19 -19.89
CA LYS A 83 24.43 -6.27 -21.34
C LYS A 83 24.62 -7.67 -21.92
N ASP A 84 25.55 -8.45 -21.38
CA ASP A 84 25.75 -9.84 -21.79
C ASP A 84 24.61 -10.72 -21.24
N SER A 85 23.89 -11.40 -22.13
CA SER A 85 22.71 -12.19 -21.78
C SER A 85 23.04 -13.40 -20.87
N GLN A 86 24.18 -14.06 -21.09
CA GLN A 86 24.57 -15.21 -20.27
C GLN A 86 24.98 -14.77 -18.86
N GLN A 87 25.68 -13.64 -18.76
CA GLN A 87 26.04 -13.06 -17.47
C GLN A 87 24.82 -12.52 -16.73
N ALA A 88 23.88 -11.88 -17.43
CA ALA A 88 22.62 -11.42 -16.85
C ALA A 88 21.81 -12.58 -16.25
N GLN A 89 21.71 -13.70 -16.97
CA GLN A 89 21.05 -14.91 -16.44
C GLN A 89 21.79 -15.48 -15.22
N THR A 90 23.12 -15.51 -15.27
CA THR A 90 23.94 -15.98 -14.15
C THR A 90 23.78 -15.09 -12.91
N ALA A 91 23.73 -13.78 -13.10
CA ALA A 91 23.50 -12.81 -12.04
C ALA A 91 22.09 -12.94 -11.46
N LEU A 92 21.07 -13.09 -12.31
CA LEU A 92 19.68 -13.29 -11.88
C LEU A 92 19.50 -14.59 -11.09
N ALA A 93 20.22 -15.66 -11.46
CA ALA A 93 20.18 -16.92 -10.71
C ALA A 93 20.78 -16.79 -9.29
N LYS A 94 21.76 -15.90 -9.10
CA LYS A 94 22.41 -15.64 -7.80
C LYS A 94 21.66 -14.60 -6.96
N THR A 95 21.13 -13.58 -7.62
CA THR A 95 20.40 -12.45 -7.02
C THR A 95 19.05 -12.30 -7.70
N PRO A 96 18.09 -13.22 -7.46
CA PRO A 96 16.79 -13.19 -8.12
C PRO A 96 15.86 -12.09 -7.60
N PHE A 97 16.08 -11.65 -6.36
CA PHE A 97 15.21 -10.73 -5.65
C PHE A 97 15.99 -9.60 -4.97
N GLY A 98 15.36 -8.43 -4.90
CA GLY A 98 15.79 -7.29 -4.09
C GLY A 98 14.85 -7.02 -2.92
N LEU A 99 15.32 -6.18 -1.99
CA LEU A 99 14.56 -5.67 -0.87
C LEU A 99 14.20 -4.21 -1.11
N LEU A 100 12.91 -3.91 -1.26
CA LEU A 100 12.41 -2.54 -1.27
C LEU A 100 11.78 -2.23 0.08
N LYS A 101 12.27 -1.16 0.72
CA LYS A 101 11.68 -0.58 1.93
C LYS A 101 10.92 0.69 1.58
N MET A 102 9.85 0.95 2.29
CA MET A 102 9.10 2.19 2.16
C MET A 102 8.68 2.68 3.52
N ASP A 103 8.94 3.95 3.82
CA ASP A 103 8.29 4.64 4.92
C ASP A 103 6.80 4.75 4.62
N TYR A 104 5.96 4.76 5.65
CA TYR A 104 4.54 5.05 5.45
C TYR A 104 3.91 5.85 6.59
N SER A 105 2.85 6.57 6.22
CA SER A 105 1.84 7.05 7.15
C SER A 105 0.47 6.57 6.70
N ALA A 106 -0.48 6.44 7.63
CA ALA A 106 -1.81 5.94 7.35
C ALA A 106 -2.86 6.87 7.95
N VAL A 107 -3.87 7.22 7.14
CA VAL A 107 -4.98 8.08 7.52
C VAL A 107 -6.28 7.35 7.20
N SER A 108 -7.09 7.13 8.23
CA SER A 108 -8.43 6.57 8.05
C SER A 108 -9.33 7.58 7.35
N THR A 109 -10.10 7.13 6.38
CA THR A 109 -11.23 7.89 5.85
C THR A 109 -12.52 7.39 6.52
N GLU A 110 -13.56 8.23 6.52
CA GLU A 110 -14.88 7.90 7.11
C GLU A 110 -15.54 6.67 6.44
N SER A 111 -15.04 6.25 5.27
CA SER A 111 -15.64 5.26 4.38
C SER A 111 -15.11 3.82 4.53
N GLY A 112 -14.51 3.46 5.67
CA GLY A 112 -13.99 2.10 5.90
C GLY A 112 -12.78 1.74 5.03
N ILE A 113 -12.09 2.78 4.56
CA ILE A 113 -10.87 2.74 3.77
C ILE A 113 -9.79 3.47 4.56
N ILE A 114 -8.55 3.00 4.44
CA ILE A 114 -7.39 3.66 5.02
C ILE A 114 -6.45 4.01 3.87
N ASN A 115 -6.21 5.31 3.69
CA ASN A 115 -5.22 5.80 2.76
C ASN A 115 -3.85 5.67 3.41
N VAL A 116 -2.93 5.01 2.72
CA VAL A 116 -1.56 4.83 3.15
C VAL A 116 -0.68 5.63 2.21
N PHE A 117 0.06 6.58 2.75
CA PHE A 117 1.03 7.37 2.01
C PHE A 117 2.38 6.70 2.16
N ALA A 118 2.83 6.02 1.10
CA ALA A 118 4.11 5.33 1.09
C ALA A 118 5.18 6.18 0.40
N THR A 119 6.40 6.16 0.94
CA THR A 119 7.57 6.81 0.35
C THR A 119 8.67 5.76 0.16
N PRO A 120 8.96 5.32 -1.08
CA PRO A 120 9.97 4.30 -1.31
C PRO A 120 11.38 4.79 -1.02
N GLU A 121 12.15 3.95 -0.34
CA GLU A 121 13.59 4.10 -0.27
C GLU A 121 14.24 3.61 -1.58
N GLN A 122 15.48 4.02 -1.81
CA GLN A 122 16.29 3.47 -2.89
C GLN A 122 16.63 2.01 -2.61
N MET A 123 16.26 1.11 -3.52
CA MET A 123 16.67 -0.29 -3.46
C MET A 123 18.14 -0.39 -3.90
N LYS A 124 18.95 -1.08 -3.10
CA LYS A 124 20.37 -1.30 -3.36
C LYS A 124 20.68 -2.78 -3.35
N PHE A 125 21.42 -3.24 -4.35
CA PHE A 125 21.88 -4.62 -4.41
C PHE A 125 23.14 -4.71 -5.27
N ASP A 126 23.88 -5.80 -5.09
CA ASP A 126 25.09 -6.05 -5.85
C ASP A 126 24.87 -7.17 -6.86
N VAL A 127 25.48 -7.01 -8.04
CA VAL A 127 25.52 -8.02 -9.10
C VAL A 127 26.96 -8.34 -9.47
N LEU A 128 27.21 -9.59 -9.86
CA LEU A 128 28.50 -10.02 -10.35
C LEU A 128 28.49 -10.02 -11.89
N GLU A 129 29.42 -9.29 -12.49
CA GLU A 129 29.66 -9.25 -13.95
C GLU A 129 31.16 -9.40 -14.19
N ASP A 130 31.56 -10.39 -14.99
CA ASP A 130 32.97 -10.71 -15.23
C ASP A 130 33.85 -10.85 -13.97
N GLY A 131 33.28 -11.41 -12.89
CA GLY A 131 33.97 -11.58 -11.61
C GLY A 131 34.17 -10.28 -10.82
N LYS A 132 33.61 -9.16 -11.28
CA LYS A 132 33.58 -7.88 -10.56
C LYS A 132 32.21 -7.65 -9.96
N THR A 133 32.19 -7.18 -8.72
CA THR A 133 30.96 -6.70 -8.08
C THR A 133 30.63 -5.31 -8.60
N LYS A 134 29.40 -5.14 -9.10
CA LYS A 134 28.82 -3.85 -9.48
C LYS A 134 27.69 -3.50 -8.52
N ASN A 135 27.68 -2.26 -8.04
CA ASN A 135 26.63 -1.77 -7.16
C ASN A 135 25.48 -1.21 -7.99
N VAL A 136 24.28 -1.76 -7.79
CA VAL A 136 23.07 -1.34 -8.48
C VAL A 136 22.16 -0.60 -7.51
N ASN A 137 21.74 0.59 -7.90
CA ASN A 137 20.78 1.40 -7.15
C ASN A 137 19.56 1.70 -8.02
N VAL A 138 18.37 1.48 -7.47
CA VAL A 138 17.09 1.68 -8.14
C VAL A 138 16.21 2.63 -7.32
N SER A 139 15.87 3.75 -7.93
CA SER A 139 14.93 4.73 -7.36
C SER A 139 13.51 4.41 -7.81
N PHE A 140 12.54 4.63 -6.92
CA PHE A 140 11.13 4.34 -7.17
C PHE A 140 10.25 5.55 -6.87
N ASN A 141 9.13 5.64 -7.58
CA ASN A 141 8.01 6.52 -7.24
C ASN A 141 6.75 5.68 -7.04
N VAL A 142 5.86 6.13 -6.15
CA VAL A 142 4.52 5.55 -6.01
C VAL A 142 3.61 6.15 -7.07
N THR A 143 3.14 5.33 -8.01
CA THR A 143 2.21 5.75 -9.08
C THR A 143 0.75 5.52 -8.71
N SER A 144 0.49 4.59 -7.77
CA SER A 144 -0.81 4.39 -7.15
C SER A 144 -0.62 4.22 -5.65
N GLN A 145 -1.11 5.20 -4.88
CA GLN A 145 -0.97 5.22 -3.42
C GLN A 145 -1.65 3.99 -2.80
N PRO A 146 -1.04 3.36 -1.78
CA PRO A 146 -1.67 2.22 -1.15
C PRO A 146 -2.99 2.55 -0.47
N VAL A 147 -4.00 1.74 -0.80
CA VAL A 147 -5.35 1.87 -0.24
C VAL A 147 -5.73 0.55 0.43
N TYR A 148 -5.91 0.58 1.75
CA TYR A 148 -6.33 -0.57 2.53
C TYR A 148 -7.84 -0.56 2.75
N SER A 149 -8.50 -1.67 2.40
CA SER A 149 -9.91 -1.90 2.66
C SER A 149 -10.10 -2.67 3.96
N ILE A 150 -10.77 -2.07 4.95
CA ILE A 150 -11.02 -2.71 6.26
C ILE A 150 -11.92 -3.95 6.09
N SER A 151 -12.96 -3.85 5.26
CA SER A 151 -13.92 -4.94 5.04
C SER A 151 -13.32 -6.13 4.30
N LYS A 152 -12.51 -5.86 3.26
CA LYS A 152 -11.87 -6.92 2.46
C LYS A 152 -10.54 -7.39 3.07
N LYS A 153 -9.98 -6.63 4.01
CA LYS A 153 -8.64 -6.84 4.59
C LYS A 153 -7.57 -6.92 3.49
N THR A 154 -7.69 -6.09 2.45
CA THR A 154 -6.76 -6.08 1.30
C THR A 154 -6.15 -4.71 1.08
N ILE A 155 -4.94 -4.70 0.53
CA ILE A 155 -4.24 -3.51 0.05
C ILE A 155 -3.86 -3.66 -1.42
N ASN A 156 -3.88 -2.55 -2.16
CA ASN A 156 -3.42 -2.48 -3.55
C ASN A 156 -2.59 -1.21 -3.70
N PHE A 157 -1.53 -1.27 -4.49
CA PHE A 157 -0.69 -0.12 -4.79
C PHE A 157 0.20 -0.40 -6.01
N GLU A 158 0.85 0.64 -6.50
CA GLU A 158 1.81 0.52 -7.60
C GLU A 158 3.02 1.41 -7.34
N VAL A 159 4.20 0.82 -7.52
CA VAL A 159 5.47 1.55 -7.56
C VAL A 159 6.10 1.40 -8.94
N GLN A 160 6.79 2.43 -9.38
CA GLN A 160 7.48 2.48 -10.66
C GLN A 160 8.97 2.72 -10.41
N ALA A 161 9.83 1.88 -10.98
CA ALA A 161 11.26 2.15 -11.03
C ALA A 161 11.51 3.32 -12.00
N THR A 162 12.03 4.44 -11.47
CA THR A 162 12.18 5.70 -12.21
C THR A 162 13.61 5.93 -12.68
N GLN A 163 14.59 5.40 -11.95
CA GLN A 163 16.00 5.52 -12.30
C GLN A 163 16.76 4.28 -11.83
N ILE A 164 17.56 3.71 -12.71
CA ILE A 164 18.50 2.63 -12.40
C ILE A 164 19.91 3.17 -12.61
N SER A 165 20.82 2.89 -11.67
CA SER A 165 22.23 3.25 -11.80
C SER A 165 23.14 2.10 -11.40
N VAL A 166 24.31 2.05 -12.05
CA VAL A 166 25.35 1.05 -11.82
C VAL A 166 26.64 1.79 -11.52
N ASP A 167 27.23 1.54 -10.35
CA ASP A 167 28.43 2.22 -9.86
C ASP A 167 28.32 3.76 -9.97
N GLY A 168 27.13 4.29 -9.66
CA GLY A 168 26.80 5.72 -9.72
C GLY A 168 26.47 6.26 -11.12
N LYS A 169 26.57 5.45 -12.18
CA LYS A 169 26.22 5.86 -13.55
C LYS A 169 24.79 5.46 -13.89
N VAL A 170 23.97 6.43 -14.31
CA VAL A 170 22.58 6.18 -14.72
C VAL A 170 22.55 5.32 -15.98
N VAL A 171 21.72 4.29 -15.95
CA VAL A 171 21.42 3.44 -17.11
C VAL A 171 20.07 3.86 -17.65
N ALA A 172 20.02 4.17 -18.95
CA ALA A 172 18.76 4.47 -19.62
C ALA A 172 17.88 3.21 -19.63
N SER A 173 16.64 3.35 -19.18
CA SER A 173 15.66 2.28 -19.15
C SER A 173 14.26 2.83 -19.37
N SER A 174 13.40 2.05 -20.04
CA SER A 174 11.96 2.26 -19.96
C SER A 174 11.50 2.08 -18.51
N PRO A 175 10.43 2.77 -18.07
CA PRO A 175 9.89 2.57 -16.73
C PRO A 175 9.45 1.13 -16.51
N ILE A 176 9.70 0.60 -15.32
CA ILE A 176 9.24 -0.72 -14.90
C ILE A 176 8.20 -0.53 -13.80
N HIS A 177 6.99 -1.05 -14.02
CA HIS A 177 5.88 -0.95 -13.08
C HIS A 177 5.77 -2.22 -12.24
N PHE A 178 5.58 -2.04 -10.94
CA PHE A 178 5.38 -3.11 -9.96
C PHE A 178 4.03 -2.88 -9.28
N LYS A 179 3.01 -3.58 -9.77
CA LYS A 179 1.61 -3.42 -9.34
C LYS A 179 1.19 -4.55 -8.42
N PHE A 180 0.91 -4.20 -7.17
CA PHE A 180 0.47 -5.10 -6.11
C PHE A 180 -1.05 -5.14 -6.08
N VAL A 181 -1.62 -6.32 -6.32
CA VAL A 181 -3.05 -6.53 -6.52
C VAL A 181 -3.57 -7.56 -5.52
N GLN A 182 -4.71 -7.25 -4.92
CA GLN A 182 -5.45 -8.08 -3.97
C GLN A 182 -4.57 -8.64 -2.85
N CYS A 183 -3.63 -7.84 -2.34
CA CYS A 183 -2.73 -8.28 -1.28
C CYS A 183 -3.51 -8.34 0.04
N LYS A 184 -3.81 -9.56 0.51
CA LYS A 184 -4.63 -9.82 1.69
C LYS A 184 -3.80 -9.83 2.96
N ASN A 185 -4.25 -9.13 3.99
CA ASN A 185 -3.67 -9.16 5.32
C ASN A 185 -3.97 -10.53 5.97
N LEU A 186 -2.92 -11.33 6.18
CA LEU A 186 -2.94 -12.65 6.78
C LEU A 186 -2.96 -12.61 8.32
N SER A 187 -2.62 -11.46 8.91
CA SER A 187 -2.59 -11.23 10.36
C SER A 187 -3.94 -10.73 10.91
N ALA A 188 -4.84 -10.31 10.04
CA ALA A 188 -6.14 -9.75 10.43
C ALA A 188 -7.11 -10.87 10.85
N LYS A 189 -7.23 -11.10 12.17
CA LYS A 189 -8.27 -11.96 12.77
C LYS A 189 -9.67 -11.42 12.52
#